data_AF-A0A7Y4SG36-F1
#
_entry.id   AF-A0A7Y4SG36-F1
#
_cell.length_a   1.000
_cell.length_b   1.000
_cell.length_c   1.000
_cell.angle_alpha   90.00
_cell.angle_beta   90.00
_cell.angle_gamma   90.00
#
_symmetry.space_group_name_H-M   'P 1'
#
loop_
_entity.id
_entity.type
_entity.pdbx_description
1 polymer ?
#
loop_
_entity_poly.entity_id
_entity_poly.type
_entity_poly.pdbx_seq_one_letter_code
_entity_poly.pdbx_strand_id
1 'polypeptide(L)'
;MSLEQHIEEIRAGIKAGRFTNEASVSQGIVLRLLHALSWPAYDTQIVCPEYSLEGRRVDYALCHPPGKPIAFVEVKQIGQSEGAERQLFEYAFHVGVPLAILTDGQEWNFFLPGEQGDYGERRVYKLDIVERDISECVSRLSRYLKYDAIVSGAAIEAAREDYRNVSRDRQMKATLPKAWVKLVEEEDELLLELVADRVESLCGFKPDPDTVARFLKDHIFPRTPSATTQPPRPTVPPSIPPASVGTPAGAVGYIINGQRYPARNARDVLVSVFEALSQRDATFLERFAALPKHGRTRRYLARSPEELYPGRPDLSREHSTQLSSGWWLGTNVSRAAIERIIEMACEVARINYGRELSVNLGE
;
A
#
# COMPACT_ATOMS: atom_id res chain seq x y z
N MET A 1 3.77 -20.95 -38.78
CA MET A 1 2.55 -21.03 -37.98
C MET A 1 2.49 -19.78 -37.10
N SER A 2 1.31 -19.20 -36.90
CA SER A 2 1.15 -18.12 -35.93
C SER A 2 1.17 -18.67 -34.50
N LEU A 3 1.37 -17.79 -33.51
CA LEU A 3 1.28 -18.17 -32.10
C LEU A 3 -0.11 -18.74 -31.76
N GLU A 4 -1.17 -18.22 -32.39
CA GLU A 4 -2.55 -18.70 -32.19
C GLU A 4 -2.68 -20.17 -32.59
N GLN A 5 -2.19 -20.53 -33.79
CA GLN A 5 -2.20 -21.90 -34.29
C GLN A 5 -1.41 -22.85 -33.38
N HIS A 6 -0.27 -22.39 -32.85
CA HIS A 6 0.49 -23.17 -31.88
C HIS A 6 -0.30 -23.44 -30.61
N ILE A 7 -0.97 -22.43 -30.04
CA ILE A 7 -1.80 -22.55 -28.84
C ILE A 7 -2.99 -23.49 -29.08
N GLU A 8 -3.66 -23.39 -30.23
CA GLU A 8 -4.78 -24.28 -30.60
C GLU A 8 -4.36 -25.75 -30.66
N GLU A 9 -3.23 -26.04 -31.31
CA GLU A 9 -2.71 -27.41 -31.37
C GLU A 9 -2.29 -27.93 -30.00
N ILE A 10 -1.70 -27.08 -29.16
CA ILE A 10 -1.34 -27.42 -27.78
C ILE A 10 -2.61 -27.75 -26.99
N ARG A 11 -3.66 -26.92 -27.06
CA ARG A 11 -4.97 -27.19 -26.41
C ARG A 11 -5.54 -28.54 -26.84
N ALA A 12 -5.53 -28.81 -28.15
CA ALA A 12 -6.00 -30.08 -28.67
C ALA A 12 -5.16 -31.26 -28.16
N GLY A 13 -3.83 -31.08 -28.07
CA GLY A 13 -2.91 -32.08 -27.50
C GLY A 13 -3.13 -32.34 -26.01
N ILE A 14 -3.37 -31.30 -25.21
CA ILE A 14 -3.69 -31.40 -23.78
C ILE A 14 -4.99 -32.16 -23.59
N LYS A 15 -6.07 -31.75 -24.30
CA LYS A 15 -7.38 -32.44 -24.24
C LYS A 15 -7.31 -33.90 -24.68
N ALA A 16 -6.40 -34.24 -25.58
CA ALA A 16 -6.15 -35.60 -26.04
C ALA A 16 -5.17 -36.39 -25.15
N GLY A 17 -4.66 -35.82 -24.06
CA GLY A 17 -3.75 -36.50 -23.13
C GLY A 17 -2.37 -36.84 -23.72
N ARG A 18 -1.90 -36.09 -24.73
CA ARG A 18 -0.63 -36.41 -25.43
C ARG A 18 0.63 -36.09 -24.62
N PHE A 19 0.52 -35.23 -23.61
CA PHE A 19 1.65 -34.78 -22.80
C PHE A 19 1.63 -35.49 -21.45
N THR A 20 2.20 -36.69 -21.41
CA THR A 20 2.08 -37.63 -20.27
C THR A 20 3.11 -37.41 -19.16
N ASN A 21 4.18 -36.65 -19.43
CA ASN A 21 5.26 -36.40 -18.47
C ASN A 21 5.89 -35.01 -18.67
N GLU A 22 6.72 -34.60 -17.72
CA GLU A 22 7.40 -33.29 -17.71
C GLU A 22 8.25 -33.06 -18.98
N ALA A 23 8.93 -34.08 -19.50
CA ALA A 23 9.71 -33.98 -20.74
C ALA A 23 8.83 -33.68 -21.98
N SER A 24 7.64 -34.30 -22.06
CA SER A 24 6.68 -34.05 -23.14
C SER A 24 6.06 -32.66 -23.06
N VAL A 25 5.84 -32.12 -21.84
CA VAL A 25 5.42 -30.73 -21.63
C VAL A 25 6.55 -29.78 -22.04
N SER A 26 7.75 -30.04 -21.55
CA SER A 26 8.96 -29.25 -21.79
C SER A 26 9.25 -29.11 -23.29
N GLN A 27 9.35 -30.22 -24.02
CA GLN A 27 9.65 -30.19 -25.45
C GLN A 27 8.43 -29.87 -26.33
N GLY A 28 7.27 -30.44 -26.00
CA GLY A 28 6.08 -30.39 -26.84
C GLY A 28 5.25 -29.11 -26.68
N ILE A 29 5.39 -28.42 -25.55
CA ILE A 29 4.65 -27.19 -25.23
C ILE A 29 5.62 -26.02 -25.02
N VAL A 30 6.52 -26.12 -24.03
CA VAL A 30 7.33 -24.97 -23.61
C VAL A 30 8.30 -24.55 -24.71
N LEU A 31 9.15 -25.46 -25.17
CA LEU A 31 10.12 -25.18 -26.24
C LEU A 31 9.43 -24.75 -27.54
N ARG A 32 8.29 -25.37 -27.85
CA ARG A 32 7.44 -25.02 -28.99
C ARG A 32 6.94 -23.57 -28.91
N LEU A 33 6.46 -23.14 -27.74
CA LEU A 33 6.00 -21.77 -27.53
C LEU A 33 7.15 -20.77 -27.52
N LEU A 34 8.30 -21.11 -26.93
CA LEU A 34 9.50 -20.27 -26.99
C LEU A 34 9.89 -20.01 -28.45
N HIS A 35 9.95 -21.05 -29.28
CA HIS A 35 10.21 -20.90 -30.72
C HIS A 35 9.15 -20.01 -31.41
N ALA A 36 7.86 -20.22 -31.13
CA ALA A 36 6.77 -19.39 -31.67
C ALA A 36 6.86 -17.91 -31.22
N LEU A 37 7.38 -17.67 -30.01
CA LEU A 37 7.66 -16.35 -29.44
C LEU A 37 8.98 -15.75 -29.90
N SER A 38 9.56 -16.31 -30.98
CA SER A 38 10.78 -15.86 -31.65
C SER A 38 12.06 -16.00 -30.81
N TRP A 39 12.06 -16.88 -29.80
CA TRP A 39 13.32 -17.23 -29.14
C TRP A 39 14.21 -18.05 -30.07
N PRO A 40 15.53 -17.81 -30.08
CA PRO A 40 16.54 -18.70 -30.64
C PRO A 40 16.61 -20.05 -29.89
N ALA A 41 15.57 -20.87 -30.01
CA ALA A 41 15.37 -22.09 -29.22
C ALA A 41 16.46 -23.16 -29.40
N TYR A 42 17.24 -23.07 -30.49
CA TYR A 42 18.35 -23.96 -30.79
C TYR A 42 19.72 -23.38 -30.40
N ASP A 43 19.77 -22.12 -29.98
CA ASP A 43 20.96 -21.51 -29.41
C ASP A 43 20.96 -21.75 -27.90
N THR A 44 21.78 -22.71 -27.46
CA THR A 44 21.86 -23.11 -26.04
C THR A 44 22.48 -22.04 -25.15
N GLN A 45 23.05 -20.96 -25.71
CA GLN A 45 23.47 -19.80 -24.92
C GLN A 45 22.34 -18.80 -24.69
N ILE A 46 21.25 -18.87 -25.45
CA ILE A 46 20.07 -17.99 -25.35
C ILE A 46 18.90 -18.72 -24.71
N VAL A 47 18.64 -19.97 -25.09
CA VAL A 47 17.68 -20.87 -24.43
C VAL A 47 18.46 -22.05 -23.87
N CYS A 48 18.95 -21.91 -22.64
CA CYS A 48 19.79 -22.92 -22.00
C CYS A 48 18.91 -23.96 -21.28
N PRO A 49 18.84 -25.21 -21.75
CA PRO A 49 18.16 -26.28 -21.02
C PRO A 49 18.98 -26.68 -19.77
N GLU A 50 18.32 -27.22 -18.76
CA GLU A 50 18.94 -27.84 -17.58
C GLU A 50 19.99 -26.92 -16.89
N TYR A 51 19.71 -25.61 -16.88
CA TYR A 51 20.65 -24.60 -16.41
C TYR A 51 20.93 -24.81 -14.93
N SER A 52 22.20 -25.08 -14.62
CA SER A 52 22.64 -25.43 -13.27
C SER A 52 23.60 -24.37 -12.73
N LEU A 53 23.34 -23.90 -11.51
CA LEU A 53 24.22 -23.00 -10.77
C LEU A 53 24.16 -23.37 -9.28
N GLU A 54 25.32 -23.45 -8.62
CA GLU A 54 25.42 -23.66 -7.17
C GLU A 54 24.65 -24.90 -6.65
N GLY A 55 24.61 -25.99 -7.45
CA GLY A 55 23.94 -27.23 -7.07
C GLY A 55 22.42 -27.21 -7.20
N ARG A 56 21.83 -26.12 -7.72
CA ARG A 56 20.43 -26.04 -8.12
C ARG A 56 20.33 -26.05 -9.65
N ARG A 57 19.19 -26.51 -10.15
CA ARG A 57 18.91 -26.65 -11.58
C ARG A 57 17.50 -26.16 -11.88
N VAL A 58 17.35 -25.50 -13.02
CA VAL A 58 16.06 -25.11 -13.61
C VAL A 58 15.97 -25.69 -15.02
N ASP A 59 14.75 -25.99 -15.49
CA ASP A 59 14.56 -26.64 -16.79
C ASP A 59 15.02 -25.77 -17.96
N TYR A 60 14.72 -24.46 -17.92
CA TYR A 60 15.26 -23.51 -18.88
C TYR A 60 15.72 -22.21 -18.22
N ALA A 61 16.90 -21.75 -18.63
CA ALA A 61 17.31 -20.36 -18.48
C ALA A 61 17.23 -19.65 -19.83
N LEU A 62 16.43 -18.59 -19.86
CA LEU A 62 16.33 -17.66 -20.97
C LEU A 62 17.35 -16.56 -20.74
N CYS A 63 18.28 -16.40 -21.68
CA CYS A 63 19.48 -15.60 -21.48
C CYS A 63 19.54 -14.41 -22.43
N HIS A 64 19.80 -13.23 -21.87
CA HIS A 64 20.17 -12.05 -22.63
C HIS A 64 21.03 -11.11 -21.77
N PRO A 65 22.28 -10.78 -22.18
CA PRO A 65 23.02 -11.33 -23.33
C PRO A 65 23.30 -12.85 -23.19
N PRO A 66 23.81 -13.54 -24.23
CA PRO A 66 24.06 -14.98 -24.20
C PRO A 66 24.83 -15.43 -22.95
N GLY A 67 24.36 -16.50 -22.30
CA GLY A 67 24.90 -17.03 -21.05
C GLY A 67 24.55 -16.24 -19.77
N LYS A 68 23.81 -15.12 -19.87
CA LYS A 68 23.33 -14.37 -18.70
C LYS A 68 21.80 -14.51 -18.55
N PRO A 69 21.30 -15.20 -17.52
CA PRO A 69 19.87 -15.45 -17.37
C PRO A 69 19.09 -14.15 -17.08
N ILE A 70 17.99 -13.96 -17.80
CA ILE A 70 17.01 -12.88 -17.61
C ILE A 70 15.63 -13.43 -17.24
N ALA A 71 15.34 -14.69 -17.56
CA ALA A 71 14.20 -15.39 -17.02
C ALA A 71 14.50 -16.87 -16.77
N PHE A 72 13.89 -17.44 -15.74
CA PHE A 72 13.88 -18.88 -15.52
C PHE A 72 12.51 -19.48 -15.81
N VAL A 73 12.49 -20.66 -16.42
CA VAL A 73 11.28 -21.44 -16.64
C VAL A 73 11.46 -22.79 -15.97
N GLU A 74 10.61 -23.08 -15.00
CA GLU A 74 10.43 -24.40 -14.41
C GLU A 74 9.20 -25.04 -15.04
N VAL A 75 9.38 -26.26 -15.51
CA VAL A 75 8.35 -27.08 -16.10
C VAL A 75 7.87 -28.09 -15.05
N LYS A 76 6.61 -28.47 -15.10
CA LYS A 76 6.01 -29.54 -14.30
C LYS A 76 5.15 -30.44 -15.19
N GLN A 77 4.75 -31.59 -14.67
CA GLN A 77 3.73 -32.41 -15.31
C GLN A 77 2.36 -31.72 -15.19
N ILE A 78 1.51 -31.85 -16.22
CA ILE A 78 0.13 -31.32 -16.23
C ILE A 78 -0.61 -31.68 -14.93
N GLY A 79 -1.15 -30.67 -14.24
CA GLY A 79 -1.87 -30.80 -12.98
C GLY A 79 -0.98 -30.89 -11.74
N GLN A 80 0.34 -30.67 -11.85
CA GLN A 80 1.31 -30.73 -10.74
C GLN A 80 2.08 -29.40 -10.56
N SER A 81 1.45 -28.27 -10.88
CA SER A 81 2.04 -26.92 -10.74
C SER A 81 2.04 -26.39 -9.29
N GLU A 82 1.21 -26.92 -8.40
CA GLU A 82 1.08 -26.42 -7.02
C GLU A 82 2.23 -26.85 -6.10
N GLY A 83 2.76 -25.91 -5.31
CA GLY A 83 3.74 -26.17 -4.25
C GLY A 83 5.21 -26.26 -4.69
N ALA A 84 5.49 -26.31 -6.00
CA ALA A 84 6.85 -26.30 -6.55
C ALA A 84 7.48 -24.89 -6.65
N GLU A 85 6.70 -23.85 -6.34
CA GLU A 85 7.03 -22.43 -6.59
C GLU A 85 8.24 -21.94 -5.79
N ARG A 86 8.43 -22.47 -4.58
CA ARG A 86 9.39 -21.93 -3.61
C ARG A 86 10.84 -22.07 -4.08
N GLN A 87 11.22 -23.23 -4.62
CA GLN A 87 12.61 -23.49 -5.01
C GLN A 87 13.05 -22.65 -6.21
N LEU A 88 12.20 -22.58 -7.25
CA LEU A 88 12.43 -21.73 -8.42
C LEU A 88 12.60 -20.28 -8.00
N PHE A 89 11.70 -19.82 -7.14
CA PHE A 89 11.67 -18.42 -6.73
C PHE A 89 12.88 -18.03 -5.88
N GLU A 90 13.22 -18.81 -4.86
CA GLU A 90 14.41 -18.55 -4.02
C GLU A 90 15.67 -18.50 -4.88
N TYR A 91 15.80 -19.42 -5.83
CA TYR A 91 16.94 -19.45 -6.74
C TYR A 91 16.97 -18.23 -7.67
N ALA A 92 15.84 -17.87 -8.29
CA ALA A 92 15.74 -16.69 -9.14
C ALA A 92 16.07 -15.40 -8.37
N PHE A 93 15.63 -15.30 -7.10
CA PHE A 93 15.93 -14.18 -6.22
C PHE A 93 17.44 -14.08 -5.90
N HIS A 94 18.08 -15.19 -5.55
CA HIS A 94 19.51 -15.21 -5.23
C HIS A 94 20.40 -14.83 -6.42
N VAL A 95 20.05 -15.30 -7.63
CA VAL A 95 20.78 -14.98 -8.86
C VAL A 95 20.44 -13.59 -9.39
N GLY A 96 19.35 -12.97 -8.91
CA GLY A 96 18.90 -11.66 -9.36
C GLY A 96 18.19 -11.70 -10.73
N VAL A 97 17.58 -12.84 -11.07
CA VAL A 97 16.81 -12.99 -12.31
C VAL A 97 15.46 -12.27 -12.16
N PRO A 98 15.11 -11.34 -13.07
CA PRO A 98 13.95 -10.46 -12.89
C PRO A 98 12.60 -11.17 -13.10
N LEU A 99 12.56 -12.28 -13.83
CA LEU A 99 11.33 -13.00 -14.15
C LEU A 99 11.49 -14.51 -13.89
N ALA A 100 10.54 -15.09 -13.16
CA ALA A 100 10.44 -16.53 -12.98
C ALA A 100 9.09 -17.04 -13.49
N ILE A 101 9.11 -18.15 -14.20
CA ILE A 101 7.94 -18.74 -14.85
C ILE A 101 7.81 -20.18 -14.37
N LEU A 102 6.66 -20.54 -13.83
CA LEU A 102 6.31 -21.92 -13.49
C LEU A 102 5.15 -22.37 -14.37
N THR A 103 5.33 -23.47 -15.09
CA THR A 103 4.30 -23.99 -15.98
C THR A 103 4.23 -25.51 -15.99
N ASP A 104 3.02 -26.04 -16.09
CA ASP A 104 2.78 -27.45 -16.40
C ASP A 104 2.33 -27.66 -17.86
N GLY A 105 2.44 -26.62 -18.68
CA GLY A 105 1.95 -26.56 -20.06
C GLY A 105 0.55 -25.98 -20.19
N GLN A 106 -0.36 -26.28 -19.26
CA GLN A 106 -1.71 -25.71 -19.22
C GLN A 106 -1.72 -24.38 -18.47
N GLU A 107 -1.19 -24.38 -17.25
CA GLU A 107 -1.08 -23.19 -16.42
C GLU A 107 0.30 -22.55 -16.58
N TRP A 108 0.33 -21.22 -16.69
CA TRP A 108 1.52 -20.40 -16.79
C TRP A 108 1.48 -19.33 -15.71
N ASN A 109 2.35 -19.45 -14.72
CA ASN A 109 2.46 -18.54 -13.61
C ASN A 109 3.70 -17.66 -13.80
N PHE A 110 3.51 -16.34 -13.84
CA PHE A 110 4.57 -15.35 -14.00
C PHE A 110 4.83 -14.65 -12.67
N PHE A 111 6.08 -14.67 -12.22
CA PHE A 111 6.49 -14.12 -10.93
C PHE A 111 7.61 -13.10 -11.10
N LEU A 112 7.65 -12.10 -10.22
CA LEU A 112 8.77 -11.17 -10.09
C LEU A 112 9.55 -11.47 -8.80
N PRO A 113 10.71 -12.14 -8.87
CA PRO A 113 11.47 -12.56 -7.70
C PRO A 113 11.83 -11.42 -6.75
N GLY A 114 12.23 -10.28 -7.32
CA GLY A 114 12.74 -9.12 -6.58
C GLY A 114 11.68 -8.21 -5.94
N GLU A 115 10.39 -8.42 -6.20
CA GLU A 115 9.33 -7.55 -5.66
C GLU A 115 8.93 -7.94 -4.23
N GLN A 116 8.17 -7.07 -3.54
CA GLN A 116 7.77 -7.29 -2.14
C GLN A 116 6.60 -8.29 -2.00
N GLY A 117 6.37 -8.79 -0.78
CA GLY A 117 5.25 -9.68 -0.46
C GLY A 117 5.64 -11.17 -0.33
N ASP A 118 4.67 -12.03 -0.08
CA ASP A 118 4.85 -13.48 -0.14
C ASP A 118 4.90 -14.02 -1.59
N TYR A 119 5.14 -15.33 -1.76
CA TYR A 119 5.25 -15.95 -3.08
C TYR A 119 3.99 -15.76 -3.94
N GLY A 120 2.80 -15.92 -3.34
CA GLY A 120 1.53 -15.71 -4.03
C GLY A 120 1.30 -14.24 -4.36
N GLU A 121 1.78 -13.34 -3.50
CA GLU A 121 1.67 -11.91 -3.71
C GLU A 121 2.53 -11.42 -4.89
N ARG A 122 3.72 -12.02 -5.06
CA ARG A 122 4.68 -11.72 -6.14
C ARG A 122 4.33 -12.36 -7.49
N ARG A 123 3.25 -13.15 -7.55
CA ARG A 123 2.69 -13.64 -8.81
C ARG A 123 1.95 -12.52 -9.53
N VAL A 124 2.48 -12.13 -10.69
CA VAL A 124 1.93 -11.08 -11.55
C VAL A 124 0.69 -11.58 -12.29
N TYR A 125 0.76 -12.79 -12.84
CA TYR A 125 -0.32 -13.34 -13.64
C TYR A 125 -0.32 -14.87 -13.59
N LYS A 126 -1.53 -15.44 -13.61
CA LYS A 126 -1.78 -16.87 -13.83
C LYS A 126 -2.63 -17.00 -15.10
N LEU A 127 -2.07 -17.63 -16.13
CA LEU A 127 -2.74 -17.89 -17.40
C LEU A 127 -3.03 -19.38 -17.51
N ASP A 128 -4.29 -19.77 -17.62
CA ASP A 128 -4.68 -21.11 -18.06
C ASP A 128 -4.92 -21.07 -19.57
N ILE A 129 -4.04 -21.71 -20.34
CA ILE A 129 -4.12 -21.66 -21.80
C ILE A 129 -5.24 -22.53 -22.36
N VAL A 130 -5.94 -23.36 -21.58
CA VAL A 130 -7.08 -24.16 -22.00
C VAL A 130 -8.39 -23.43 -21.74
N GLU A 131 -8.50 -22.77 -20.58
CA GLU A 131 -9.71 -22.07 -20.15
C GLU A 131 -9.88 -20.68 -20.75
N ARG A 132 -8.77 -19.95 -20.97
CA ARG A 132 -8.80 -18.55 -21.42
C ARG A 132 -9.08 -18.41 -22.92
N ASP A 133 -9.46 -17.21 -23.35
CA ASP A 133 -9.59 -16.91 -24.77
C ASP A 133 -8.23 -16.96 -25.49
N ILE A 134 -8.22 -17.40 -26.75
CA ILE A 134 -6.98 -17.53 -27.53
C ILE A 134 -6.28 -16.18 -27.67
N SER A 135 -7.04 -15.12 -27.96
CA SER A 135 -6.52 -13.76 -28.07
C SER A 135 -5.87 -13.28 -26.76
N GLU A 136 -6.45 -13.63 -25.61
CA GLU A 136 -5.86 -13.34 -24.30
C GLU A 136 -4.56 -14.12 -24.11
N CYS A 137 -4.54 -15.42 -24.43
CA CYS A 137 -3.33 -16.25 -24.32
C CYS A 137 -2.19 -15.68 -25.16
N VAL A 138 -2.47 -15.34 -26.41
CA VAL A 138 -1.51 -14.73 -27.36
C VAL A 138 -1.00 -13.41 -26.81
N SER A 139 -1.89 -12.55 -26.33
CA SER A 139 -1.54 -11.25 -25.76
C SER A 139 -0.64 -11.39 -24.54
N ARG A 140 -1.00 -12.27 -23.58
CA ARG A 140 -0.26 -12.45 -22.33
C ARG A 140 1.10 -13.13 -22.53
N LEU A 141 1.15 -14.21 -23.33
CA LEU A 141 2.40 -14.86 -23.68
C LEU A 141 3.32 -13.91 -24.47
N SER A 142 2.78 -13.13 -25.39
CA SER A 142 3.59 -12.13 -26.11
C SER A 142 4.10 -11.01 -25.20
N ARG A 143 3.24 -10.50 -24.31
CA ARG A 143 3.58 -9.41 -23.38
C ARG A 143 4.72 -9.79 -22.44
N TYR A 144 4.69 -11.01 -21.89
CA TYR A 144 5.64 -11.42 -20.85
C TYR A 144 6.79 -12.31 -21.33
N LEU A 145 6.67 -12.96 -22.49
CA LEU A 145 7.62 -13.99 -22.91
C LEU A 145 8.12 -13.84 -24.35
N LYS A 146 7.66 -12.87 -25.14
CA LYS A 146 8.22 -12.64 -26.48
C LYS A 146 9.70 -12.23 -26.38
N TYR A 147 10.53 -12.80 -27.26
CA TYR A 147 11.98 -12.54 -27.28
C TYR A 147 12.31 -11.04 -27.28
N ASP A 148 11.77 -10.28 -28.23
CA ASP A 148 12.02 -8.83 -28.33
C ASP A 148 11.54 -8.06 -27.09
N ALA A 149 10.44 -8.49 -26.48
CA ALA A 149 9.88 -7.84 -25.29
C ALA A 149 10.77 -8.09 -24.05
N ILE A 150 11.34 -9.28 -23.93
CA ILE A 150 12.29 -9.61 -22.86
C ILE A 150 13.62 -8.89 -23.07
N VAL A 151 14.18 -8.95 -24.28
CA VAL A 151 15.46 -8.33 -24.64
C VAL A 151 15.43 -6.81 -24.43
N SER A 152 14.34 -6.15 -24.82
CA SER A 152 14.17 -4.70 -24.63
C SER A 152 13.85 -4.28 -23.20
N GLY A 153 13.57 -5.24 -22.29
CA GLY A 153 13.10 -4.97 -20.94
C GLY A 153 11.60 -4.64 -20.83
N ALA A 154 10.89 -4.49 -21.96
CA ALA A 154 9.47 -4.15 -21.98
C ALA A 154 8.59 -5.17 -21.25
N ALA A 155 8.92 -6.46 -21.32
CA ALA A 155 8.20 -7.53 -20.62
C ALA A 155 8.32 -7.41 -19.09
N ILE A 156 9.51 -7.05 -18.59
CA ILE A 156 9.77 -6.90 -17.16
C ILE A 156 9.07 -5.64 -16.64
N GLU A 157 9.13 -4.53 -17.36
CA GLU A 157 8.43 -3.30 -16.99
C GLU A 157 6.91 -3.47 -17.02
N ALA A 158 6.37 -4.15 -18.03
CA ALA A 158 4.96 -4.53 -18.10
C ALA A 158 4.54 -5.37 -16.89
N ALA A 159 5.35 -6.38 -16.54
CA ALA A 159 5.07 -7.22 -15.38
C ALA A 159 5.11 -6.43 -14.06
N ARG A 160 6.06 -5.50 -13.91
CA ARG A 160 6.14 -4.60 -12.74
C ARG A 160 4.96 -3.65 -12.63
N GLU A 161 4.50 -3.09 -13.74
CA GLU A 161 3.30 -2.27 -13.78
C GLU A 161 2.06 -3.07 -13.35
N ASP A 162 1.88 -4.26 -13.90
CA ASP A 162 0.76 -5.14 -13.58
C ASP A 162 0.82 -5.58 -12.09
N TYR A 163 2.00 -5.90 -11.57
CA TYR A 163 2.21 -6.17 -10.14
C TYR A 163 1.85 -4.98 -9.25
N ARG A 164 2.33 -3.77 -9.58
CA ARG A 164 2.02 -2.55 -8.79
C ARG A 164 0.52 -2.28 -8.73
N ASN A 165 -0.20 -2.48 -9.82
CA ASN A 165 -1.65 -2.29 -9.87
C ASN A 165 -2.39 -3.28 -8.94
N VAL A 166 -1.98 -4.54 -8.93
CA VAL A 166 -2.56 -5.58 -8.05
C VAL A 166 -2.16 -5.37 -6.59
N SER A 167 -0.89 -5.06 -6.33
CA SER A 167 -0.36 -4.79 -4.99
C SER A 167 -1.02 -3.58 -4.33
N ARG A 168 -1.25 -2.49 -5.09
CA ARG A 168 -1.97 -1.30 -4.62
C ARG A 168 -3.37 -1.65 -4.10
N ASP A 169 -4.15 -2.40 -4.87
CA ASP A 169 -5.52 -2.78 -4.47
C ASP A 169 -5.53 -3.64 -3.20
N ARG A 170 -4.60 -4.60 -3.11
CA ARG A 170 -4.42 -5.42 -1.90
C ARG A 170 -4.03 -4.59 -0.69
N GLN A 171 -3.04 -3.72 -0.84
CA GLN A 171 -2.56 -2.85 0.24
C GLN A 171 -3.67 -1.90 0.72
N MET A 172 -4.45 -1.33 -0.20
CA MET A 172 -5.63 -0.53 0.13
C MET A 172 -6.63 -1.35 0.95
N LYS A 173 -7.00 -2.54 0.47
CA LYS A 173 -7.94 -3.44 1.18
C LYS A 173 -7.43 -3.86 2.56
N ALA A 174 -6.15 -4.14 2.72
CA ALA A 174 -5.54 -4.51 4.00
C ALA A 174 -5.41 -3.32 4.97
N THR A 175 -5.30 -2.10 4.44
CA THR A 175 -5.12 -0.87 5.23
C THR A 175 -6.46 -0.24 5.61
N LEU A 176 -7.51 -0.42 4.81
CA LEU A 176 -8.85 0.12 5.05
C LEU A 176 -9.40 -0.20 6.46
N PRO A 177 -9.37 -1.45 6.96
CA PRO A 177 -9.81 -1.75 8.32
C PRO A 177 -9.00 -1.02 9.39
N LYS A 178 -7.68 -0.90 9.20
CA LYS A 178 -6.79 -0.19 10.14
C LYS A 178 -7.09 1.31 10.15
N ALA A 179 -7.32 1.89 8.98
CA ALA A 179 -7.71 3.29 8.84
C ALA A 179 -9.06 3.56 9.53
N TRP A 180 -10.03 2.66 9.38
CA TRP A 180 -11.33 2.77 10.06
C TRP A 180 -11.19 2.72 11.59
N VAL A 181 -10.46 1.75 12.13
CA VAL A 181 -10.21 1.64 13.59
C VAL A 181 -9.58 2.93 14.10
N LYS A 182 -8.55 3.42 13.42
CA LYS A 182 -7.81 4.62 13.82
C LYS A 182 -8.69 5.88 13.82
N LEU A 183 -9.52 6.08 12.79
CA LEU A 183 -10.44 7.23 12.72
C LEU A 183 -11.40 7.29 13.91
N VAL A 184 -11.82 6.14 14.42
CA VAL A 184 -12.76 6.11 15.55
C VAL A 184 -12.06 6.16 16.90
N GLU A 185 -10.87 5.55 17.03
CA GLU A 185 -10.05 5.68 18.23
C GLU A 185 -9.70 7.15 18.50
N GLU A 186 -9.28 7.87 17.44
CA GLU A 186 -8.93 9.30 17.47
C GLU A 186 -10.16 10.22 17.55
N GLU A 187 -11.38 9.68 17.45
CA GLU A 187 -12.63 10.44 17.48
C GLU A 187 -12.66 11.56 16.42
N ASP A 188 -12.38 11.22 15.16
CA ASP A 188 -12.30 12.19 14.05
C ASP A 188 -13.59 13.02 13.91
N GLU A 189 -13.44 14.36 13.95
CA GLU A 189 -14.58 15.29 13.99
C GLU A 189 -15.50 15.17 12.77
N LEU A 190 -14.95 14.95 11.56
CA LEU A 190 -15.76 14.85 10.34
C LEU A 190 -16.60 13.57 10.33
N LEU A 191 -16.03 12.47 10.81
CA LEU A 191 -16.76 11.22 10.95
C LEU A 191 -17.89 11.36 11.97
N LEU A 192 -17.62 11.98 13.13
CA LEU A 192 -18.64 12.20 14.16
C LEU A 192 -19.76 13.11 13.64
N GLU A 193 -19.42 14.18 12.94
CA GLU A 193 -20.39 15.10 12.34
C GLU A 193 -21.23 14.41 11.26
N LEU A 194 -20.61 13.64 10.36
CA LEU A 194 -21.31 12.91 9.30
C LEU A 194 -22.35 11.93 9.87
N VAL A 195 -21.99 11.21 10.93
CA VAL A 195 -22.91 10.27 11.59
C VAL A 195 -23.99 11.04 12.36
N ALA A 196 -23.66 12.12 13.06
CA ALA A 196 -24.62 12.95 13.77
C ALA A 196 -25.67 13.57 12.82
N ASP A 197 -25.23 14.12 11.68
CA ASP A 197 -26.11 14.66 10.63
C ASP A 197 -27.02 13.57 10.06
N ARG A 198 -26.47 12.37 9.85
CA ARG A 198 -27.26 11.24 9.38
C ARG A 198 -28.35 10.85 10.38
N VAL A 199 -28.04 10.81 11.68
CA VAL A 199 -29.03 10.54 12.73
C VAL A 199 -30.10 11.64 12.79
N GLU A 200 -29.69 12.91 12.73
CA GLU A 200 -30.60 14.06 12.69
C GLU A 200 -31.56 13.96 11.50
N SER A 201 -31.07 13.58 10.32
CA SER A 201 -31.91 13.39 9.13
C SER A 201 -32.96 12.27 9.28
N LEU A 202 -32.68 11.28 10.13
CA LEU A 202 -33.54 10.11 10.31
C LEU A 202 -34.59 10.29 11.42
N CYS A 203 -34.27 11.03 12.49
CA CYS A 203 -35.18 11.18 13.64
C CYS A 203 -35.48 12.63 14.05
N GLY A 204 -34.85 13.62 13.41
CA GLY A 204 -35.00 15.05 13.72
C GLY A 204 -34.19 15.53 14.93
N PHE A 205 -33.42 14.65 15.57
CA PHE A 205 -32.60 14.99 16.74
C PHE A 205 -31.12 14.73 16.46
N LYS A 206 -30.28 15.75 16.61
CA LYS A 206 -28.83 15.63 16.44
C LYS A 206 -28.18 15.13 17.74
N PRO A 207 -27.54 13.94 17.74
CA PRO A 207 -26.80 13.46 18.91
C PRO A 207 -25.55 14.32 19.15
N ASP A 208 -25.10 14.40 20.40
CA ASP A 208 -23.83 15.03 20.72
C ASP A 208 -22.63 14.16 20.26
N PRO A 209 -21.45 14.78 20.03
CA PRO A 209 -20.29 14.06 19.52
C PRO A 209 -19.82 12.90 20.40
N ASP A 210 -19.95 12.99 21.73
CA ASP A 210 -19.51 11.93 22.65
C ASP A 210 -20.45 10.72 22.59
N THR A 211 -21.75 10.95 22.39
CA THR A 211 -22.72 9.88 22.13
C THR A 211 -22.39 9.12 20.84
N VAL A 212 -22.06 9.83 19.77
CA VAL A 212 -21.64 9.21 18.49
C VAL A 212 -20.31 8.47 18.64
N ALA A 213 -19.31 9.08 19.29
CA ALA A 213 -18.00 8.49 19.50
C ALA A 213 -18.09 7.18 20.30
N ARG A 214 -18.90 7.16 21.37
CA ARG A 214 -19.15 5.97 22.18
C ARG A 214 -19.81 4.86 21.35
N PHE A 215 -20.84 5.22 20.58
CA PHE A 215 -21.49 4.27 19.68
C PHE A 215 -20.50 3.63 18.70
N LEU A 216 -19.67 4.44 18.02
CA LEU A 216 -18.70 3.92 17.06
C LEU A 216 -17.64 3.02 17.74
N LYS A 217 -17.11 3.42 18.90
CA LYS A 217 -16.14 2.61 19.67
C LYS A 217 -16.73 1.26 20.10
N ASP A 218 -17.99 1.24 20.55
CA ASP A 218 -18.69 0.02 20.97
C ASP A 218 -18.96 -0.96 19.81
N HIS A 219 -18.90 -0.49 18.55
CA HIS A 219 -19.24 -1.28 17.35
C HIS A 219 -18.03 -1.62 16.47
N ILE A 220 -16.81 -1.21 16.83
CA ILE A 220 -15.59 -1.55 16.09
C ILE A 220 -14.99 -2.88 16.51
N PHE A 221 -15.13 -3.23 17.77
CA PHE A 221 -14.78 -4.54 18.26
C PHE A 221 -16.07 -5.35 18.34
N PRO A 222 -16.26 -6.40 17.52
CA PRO A 222 -17.38 -7.30 17.74
C PRO A 222 -17.30 -7.79 19.19
N ARG A 223 -18.37 -7.59 19.95
CA ARG A 223 -18.53 -8.15 21.29
C ARG A 223 -18.49 -9.67 21.16
N THR A 224 -17.30 -10.25 21.27
CA THR A 224 -17.15 -11.68 21.49
C THR A 224 -17.81 -11.98 22.83
N PRO A 225 -18.81 -12.87 22.92
CA PRO A 225 -19.34 -13.30 24.21
C PRO A 225 -18.19 -13.89 25.02
N SER A 226 -17.94 -13.34 26.21
CA SER A 226 -16.86 -13.71 27.09
C SER A 226 -16.83 -15.22 27.35
N ALA A 227 -15.88 -15.91 26.73
CA ALA A 227 -15.44 -17.23 27.16
C ALA A 227 -14.25 -17.06 28.10
N THR A 228 -14.50 -17.38 29.37
CA THR A 228 -13.56 -17.94 30.38
C THR A 228 -12.09 -17.54 30.31
N THR A 229 -11.69 -16.85 31.37
CA THR A 229 -10.34 -16.72 31.95
C THR A 229 -9.35 -17.83 31.56
N GLN A 230 -8.27 -17.44 30.88
CA GLN A 230 -7.00 -18.18 30.85
C GLN A 230 -5.87 -17.33 31.47
N PRO A 231 -4.89 -17.96 32.13
CA PRO A 231 -3.86 -17.29 32.94
C PRO A 231 -2.78 -16.59 32.10
N PRO A 232 -2.02 -15.64 32.69
CA PRO A 232 -1.07 -14.81 31.95
C PRO A 232 0.18 -15.62 31.53
N ARG A 233 0.59 -15.45 30.27
CA ARG A 233 1.88 -15.94 29.74
C ARG A 233 2.89 -14.78 29.69
N PRO A 234 4.20 -15.01 29.93
CA PRO A 234 5.16 -13.95 30.21
C PRO A 234 5.40 -13.00 29.03
N THR A 235 5.52 -11.71 29.34
CA THR A 235 5.94 -10.64 28.45
C THR A 235 7.43 -10.76 28.11
N VAL A 236 7.73 -10.79 26.81
CA VAL A 236 9.07 -10.49 26.28
C VAL A 236 9.04 -9.02 25.81
N PRO A 237 10.00 -8.18 26.20
CA PRO A 237 10.00 -6.76 25.80
C PRO A 237 10.35 -6.59 24.31
N PRO A 238 9.69 -5.69 23.57
CA PRO A 238 10.09 -5.37 22.21
C PRO A 238 11.34 -4.50 22.19
N SER A 239 12.33 -4.95 21.40
CA SER A 239 13.57 -4.24 21.09
C SER A 239 13.34 -3.07 20.14
N ILE A 240 13.88 -1.91 20.49
CA ILE A 240 13.92 -0.68 19.68
C ILE A 240 14.89 -0.88 18.49
N PRO A 241 14.49 -0.62 17.23
CA PRO A 241 15.45 -0.43 16.14
C PRO A 241 15.99 1.02 16.13
N PRO A 242 17.29 1.23 15.81
CA PRO A 242 17.89 2.55 15.75
C PRO A 242 17.45 3.34 14.51
N ALA A 243 17.41 4.66 14.67
CA ALA A 243 17.09 5.64 13.65
C ALA A 243 18.02 5.55 12.43
N SER A 244 17.43 5.51 11.24
CA SER A 244 18.11 5.82 9.98
C SER A 244 17.73 7.24 9.56
N VAL A 245 18.76 8.05 9.38
CA VAL A 245 18.72 9.41 8.84
C VAL A 245 18.46 9.32 7.34
N GLY A 246 17.36 9.89 6.88
CA GLY A 246 17.05 10.05 5.47
C GLY A 246 16.21 11.30 5.27
N THR A 247 16.83 12.36 4.74
CA THR A 247 16.19 13.63 4.38
C THR A 247 15.19 13.42 3.24
N PRO A 248 13.97 13.98 3.29
CA PRO A 248 13.16 14.17 2.09
C PRO A 248 13.04 15.65 1.72
N ALA A 249 13.19 15.93 0.43
CA ALA A 249 12.60 17.11 -0.17
C ALA A 249 11.09 17.10 0.15
N GLY A 250 10.58 18.17 0.77
CA GLY A 250 9.17 18.27 1.20
C GLY A 250 8.93 18.21 2.73
N ALA A 251 9.95 18.45 3.56
CA ALA A 251 9.82 18.42 5.02
C ALA A 251 8.61 19.19 5.57
N VAL A 252 7.86 18.52 6.46
CA VAL A 252 6.72 19.03 7.24
C VAL A 252 7.07 20.37 7.89
N GLY A 253 6.17 21.35 7.81
CA GLY A 253 6.43 22.70 8.27
C GLY A 253 5.47 23.73 7.68
N TYR A 254 5.78 25.01 7.85
CA TYR A 254 5.03 26.11 7.23
C TYR A 254 5.96 27.23 6.76
N ILE A 255 5.45 28.10 5.92
CA ILE A 255 6.09 29.32 5.47
C ILE A 255 5.21 30.47 5.92
N ILE A 256 5.80 31.50 6.52
CA ILE A 256 5.12 32.76 6.81
C ILE A 256 6.03 33.93 6.41
N ASN A 257 5.50 34.90 5.66
CA ASN A 257 6.25 36.03 5.11
C ASN A 257 7.53 35.63 4.35
N GLY A 258 7.50 34.49 3.65
CA GLY A 258 8.63 33.96 2.89
C GLY A 258 9.70 33.23 3.71
N GLN A 259 9.59 33.19 5.04
CA GLN A 259 10.49 32.43 5.91
C GLN A 259 9.90 31.05 6.22
N ARG A 260 10.71 30.00 6.09
CA ARG A 260 10.31 28.61 6.34
C ARG A 260 10.61 28.19 7.78
N TYR A 261 9.64 27.49 8.37
CA TYR A 261 9.69 26.94 9.72
C TYR A 261 9.44 25.42 9.67
N PRO A 262 10.45 24.58 9.92
CA PRO A 262 10.30 23.12 9.91
C PRO A 262 9.60 22.63 11.19
N ALA A 263 8.84 21.55 11.07
CA ALA A 263 8.14 20.89 12.18
C ALA A 263 8.27 19.37 12.08
N ARG A 264 8.08 18.64 13.18
CA ARG A 264 8.25 17.17 13.18
C ARG A 264 7.03 16.43 12.63
N ASN A 265 5.85 17.00 12.80
CA ASN A 265 4.57 16.43 12.40
C ASN A 265 3.51 17.54 12.27
N ALA A 266 2.30 17.21 11.82
CA ALA A 266 1.22 18.17 11.62
C ALA A 266 0.78 18.90 12.92
N ARG A 267 0.83 18.22 14.07
CA ARG A 267 0.51 18.83 15.38
C ARG A 267 1.51 19.94 15.72
N ASP A 268 2.80 19.70 15.49
CA ASP A 268 3.84 20.71 15.72
C ASP A 268 3.68 21.91 14.76
N VAL A 269 3.22 21.69 13.52
CA VAL A 269 2.88 22.80 12.60
C VAL A 269 1.77 23.66 13.20
N LEU A 270 0.68 23.05 13.65
CA LEU A 270 -0.45 23.76 14.25
C LEU A 270 0.00 24.61 15.44
N VAL A 271 0.73 24.01 16.38
CA VAL A 271 1.25 24.71 17.57
C VAL A 271 2.17 25.87 17.17
N SER A 272 3.13 25.62 16.28
CA SER A 272 4.09 26.64 15.86
C SER A 272 3.45 27.80 15.09
N VAL A 273 2.40 27.55 14.31
CA VAL A 273 1.64 28.61 13.64
C VAL A 273 0.94 29.50 14.67
N PHE A 274 0.29 28.91 15.68
CA PHE A 274 -0.38 29.68 16.74
C PHE A 274 0.61 30.50 17.57
N GLU A 275 1.79 29.96 17.86
CA GLU A 275 2.90 30.70 18.48
C GLU A 275 3.31 31.91 17.64
N ALA A 276 3.57 31.70 16.34
CA ALA A 276 4.02 32.76 15.45
C ALA A 276 2.98 33.88 15.30
N LEU A 277 1.69 33.53 15.22
CA LEU A 277 0.60 34.51 15.15
C LEU A 277 0.43 35.26 16.48
N SER A 278 0.54 34.57 17.61
CA SER A 278 0.48 35.19 18.94
C SER A 278 1.64 36.14 19.20
N GLN A 279 2.84 35.84 18.70
CA GLN A 279 4.00 36.74 18.82
C GLN A 279 3.84 38.00 17.98
N ARG A 280 3.14 37.90 16.84
CA ARG A 280 2.88 39.03 15.94
C ARG A 280 1.77 39.95 16.45
N ASP A 281 0.73 39.38 17.07
CA ASP A 281 -0.41 40.11 17.64
C ASP A 281 -0.83 39.48 18.97
N ALA A 282 -0.55 40.18 20.07
CA ALA A 282 -0.88 39.71 21.43
C ALA A 282 -2.40 39.52 21.65
N THR A 283 -3.26 40.17 20.86
CA THR A 283 -4.72 40.03 20.94
C THR A 283 -5.26 38.87 20.10
N PHE A 284 -4.42 38.25 19.26
CA PHE A 284 -4.83 37.20 18.31
C PHE A 284 -5.54 36.04 19.02
N LEU A 285 -4.97 35.51 20.09
CA LEU A 285 -5.51 34.34 20.80
C LEU A 285 -6.89 34.63 21.41
N GLU A 286 -7.09 35.82 21.95
CA GLU A 286 -8.39 36.25 22.48
C GLU A 286 -9.43 36.39 21.37
N ARG A 287 -9.06 37.03 20.26
CA ARG A 287 -9.95 37.18 19.10
C ARG A 287 -10.28 35.84 18.46
N PHE A 288 -9.29 34.93 18.40
CA PHE A 288 -9.49 33.60 17.89
C PHE A 288 -10.45 32.84 18.79
N ALA A 289 -10.18 32.74 20.10
CA ALA A 289 -11.04 32.04 21.08
C ALA A 289 -12.49 32.56 21.13
N ALA A 290 -12.72 33.83 20.79
CA ALA A 290 -14.05 34.44 20.76
C ALA A 290 -14.90 34.09 19.52
N LEU A 291 -14.34 33.39 18.51
CA LEU A 291 -15.10 33.01 17.32
C LEU A 291 -16.30 32.09 17.67
N PRO A 292 -17.45 32.24 17.01
CA PRO A 292 -18.56 31.30 17.18
C PRO A 292 -18.28 29.92 16.56
N LYS A 293 -17.30 29.83 15.65
CA LYS A 293 -16.86 28.60 14.96
C LYS A 293 -15.68 27.89 15.67
N HIS A 294 -15.74 27.78 16.99
CA HIS A 294 -15.02 26.71 17.69
C HIS A 294 -15.94 25.50 17.70
N GLY A 295 -15.40 24.28 17.56
CA GLY A 295 -16.21 23.06 17.54
C GLY A 295 -17.34 23.10 18.58
N ARG A 296 -18.58 22.72 18.18
CA ARG A 296 -19.80 22.95 18.97
C ARG A 296 -19.70 22.48 20.44
N THR A 297 -18.88 21.46 20.67
CA THR A 297 -18.69 20.84 22.00
C THR A 297 -17.23 20.92 22.48
N ARG A 298 -16.26 21.01 21.58
CA ARG A 298 -14.82 21.01 21.88
C ARG A 298 -14.17 22.26 21.31
N ARG A 299 -13.42 22.99 22.14
CA ARG A 299 -12.75 24.23 21.73
C ARG A 299 -11.37 23.92 21.16
N TYR A 300 -10.95 24.66 20.14
CA TYR A 300 -9.59 24.54 19.63
C TYR A 300 -8.59 25.26 20.54
N LEU A 301 -9.00 26.36 21.17
CA LEU A 301 -8.16 27.19 22.04
C LEU A 301 -8.94 27.60 23.30
N ALA A 302 -8.34 27.45 24.49
CA ALA A 302 -8.99 27.77 25.77
C ALA A 302 -8.00 28.17 26.86
N ARG A 303 -8.49 28.63 28.02
CA ARG A 303 -7.65 29.05 29.16
C ARG A 303 -7.19 27.88 30.03
N SER A 304 -7.84 26.73 29.92
CA SER A 304 -7.42 25.49 30.59
C SER A 304 -7.63 24.27 29.68
N PRO A 305 -6.93 23.14 29.94
CA PRO A 305 -7.14 21.89 29.22
C PRO A 305 -8.59 21.37 29.26
N GLU A 306 -9.26 21.54 30.40
CA GLU A 306 -10.61 21.01 30.64
C GLU A 306 -11.66 21.75 29.79
N GLU A 307 -11.42 23.01 29.46
CA GLU A 307 -12.28 23.79 28.57
C GLU A 307 -12.12 23.40 27.09
N LEU A 308 -10.99 22.79 26.70
CA LEU A 308 -10.81 22.24 25.35
C LEU A 308 -11.68 21.01 25.14
N TYR A 309 -11.72 20.14 26.15
CA TYR A 309 -12.42 18.86 26.13
C TYR A 309 -13.37 18.69 27.33
N PRO A 310 -14.49 19.45 27.41
CA PRO A 310 -15.41 19.39 28.52
C PRO A 310 -15.92 17.95 28.78
N GLY A 311 -15.79 17.47 30.02
CA GLY A 311 -16.21 16.12 30.40
C GLY A 311 -15.30 14.98 29.91
N ARG A 312 -14.17 15.29 29.27
CA ARG A 312 -13.19 14.32 28.72
C ARG A 312 -11.78 14.54 29.29
N PRO A 313 -11.54 14.18 30.56
CA PRO A 313 -10.25 14.38 31.23
C PRO A 313 -9.13 13.49 30.66
N ASP A 314 -9.47 12.42 29.96
CA ASP A 314 -8.55 11.62 29.14
C ASP A 314 -7.96 12.48 28.01
N LEU A 315 -8.81 13.06 27.16
CA LEU A 315 -8.38 13.90 26.04
C LEU A 315 -7.68 15.17 26.50
N SER A 316 -8.16 15.78 27.59
CA SER A 316 -7.53 16.95 28.21
C SER A 316 -6.06 16.70 28.57
N ARG A 317 -5.73 15.51 29.07
CA ARG A 317 -4.36 15.15 29.48
C ARG A 317 -3.46 14.79 28.31
N GLU A 318 -3.99 14.06 27.32
CA GLU A 318 -3.18 13.49 26.24
C GLU A 318 -3.04 14.44 25.03
N HIS A 319 -4.04 15.30 24.83
CA HIS A 319 -4.19 16.07 23.60
C HIS A 319 -4.29 17.58 23.80
N SER A 320 -3.87 18.11 24.94
CA SER A 320 -3.73 19.56 25.16
C SER A 320 -2.28 19.99 25.12
N THR A 321 -1.98 21.09 24.43
CA THR A 321 -0.63 21.69 24.39
C THR A 321 -0.70 23.12 24.89
N GLN A 322 0.12 23.46 25.89
CA GLN A 322 0.20 24.84 26.38
C GLN A 322 1.10 25.67 25.47
N LEU A 323 0.59 26.82 25.04
CA LEU A 323 1.34 27.85 24.32
C LEU A 323 2.15 28.72 25.30
N SER A 324 3.16 29.41 24.80
CA SER A 324 4.02 30.34 25.56
C SER A 324 3.23 31.46 26.25
N SER A 325 2.08 31.82 25.70
CA SER A 325 1.13 32.83 26.24
C SER A 325 0.30 32.33 27.43
N GLY A 326 0.39 31.05 27.79
CA GLY A 326 -0.42 30.40 28.83
C GLY A 326 -1.78 29.88 28.36
N TRP A 327 -2.17 30.14 27.10
CA TRP A 327 -3.33 29.50 26.48
C TRP A 327 -3.07 28.04 26.16
N TRP A 328 -4.13 27.25 26.08
CA TRP A 328 -4.07 25.83 25.72
C TRP A 328 -4.70 25.60 24.36
N LEU A 329 -4.04 24.77 23.54
CA LEU A 329 -4.47 24.38 22.22
C LEU A 329 -4.82 22.89 22.18
N GLY A 330 -6.00 22.56 21.65
CA GLY A 330 -6.43 21.19 21.41
C GLY A 330 -5.71 20.58 20.22
N THR A 331 -5.20 19.36 20.38
CA THR A 331 -4.35 18.69 19.38
C THR A 331 -4.84 17.30 18.98
N ASN A 332 -6.00 16.88 19.48
CA ASN A 332 -6.72 15.72 18.96
C ASN A 332 -7.51 16.08 17.70
N VAL A 333 -6.79 16.39 16.61
CA VAL A 333 -7.38 16.85 15.35
C VAL A 333 -6.67 16.21 14.16
N SER A 334 -7.43 15.81 13.14
CA SER A 334 -6.88 15.24 11.91
C SER A 334 -6.17 16.29 11.06
N ARG A 335 -5.31 15.88 10.11
CA ARG A 335 -4.56 16.81 9.24
C ARG A 335 -5.48 17.78 8.49
N ALA A 336 -6.62 17.29 7.97
CA ALA A 336 -7.60 18.13 7.29
C ALA A 336 -8.29 19.13 8.23
N ALA A 337 -8.49 18.77 9.51
CA ALA A 337 -8.96 19.71 10.51
C ALA A 337 -7.88 20.75 10.87
N ILE A 338 -6.61 20.34 10.99
CA ILE A 338 -5.48 21.25 11.23
C ILE A 338 -5.42 22.34 10.15
N GLU A 339 -5.53 21.96 8.87
CA GLU A 339 -5.54 22.92 7.77
C GLU A 339 -6.69 23.93 7.90
N ARG A 340 -7.92 23.47 8.13
CA ARG A 340 -9.08 24.35 8.35
C ARG A 340 -8.92 25.27 9.57
N ILE A 341 -8.33 24.78 10.66
CA ILE A 341 -8.05 25.58 11.87
C ILE A 341 -7.04 26.68 11.55
N ILE A 342 -5.99 26.36 10.77
CA ILE A 342 -4.98 27.33 10.36
C ILE A 342 -5.55 28.36 9.39
N GLU A 343 -6.45 27.97 8.48
CA GLU A 343 -7.19 28.92 7.63
C GLU A 343 -7.99 29.91 8.47
N MET A 344 -8.78 29.43 9.44
CA MET A 344 -9.51 30.30 10.37
C MET A 344 -8.56 31.22 11.17
N ALA A 345 -7.41 30.69 11.59
CA ALA A 345 -6.41 31.47 12.30
C ALA A 345 -5.85 32.60 11.42
N CYS A 346 -5.62 32.33 10.13
CA CYS A 346 -5.18 33.33 9.15
C CYS A 346 -6.23 34.44 8.96
N GLU A 347 -7.52 34.08 8.87
CA GLU A 347 -8.61 35.05 8.80
C GLU A 347 -8.62 36.00 10.02
N VAL A 348 -8.51 35.45 11.23
CA VAL A 348 -8.47 36.25 12.46
C VAL A 348 -7.22 37.12 12.52
N ALA A 349 -6.06 36.58 12.12
CA ALA A 349 -4.79 37.30 12.05
C ALA A 349 -4.71 38.30 10.89
N ARG A 350 -5.73 38.35 10.02
CA ARG A 350 -5.79 39.19 8.81
C ARG A 350 -4.58 38.98 7.89
N ILE A 351 -4.22 37.72 7.67
CA ILE A 351 -3.19 37.32 6.70
C ILE A 351 -3.77 36.36 5.67
N ASN A 352 -3.25 36.39 4.45
CA ASN A 352 -3.77 35.54 3.38
C ASN A 352 -3.16 34.13 3.43
N TYR A 353 -3.99 33.14 3.75
CA TYR A 353 -3.62 31.73 3.59
C TYR A 353 -3.30 31.41 2.12
N GLY A 354 -2.30 30.58 1.87
CA GLY A 354 -1.77 30.24 0.54
C GLY A 354 -0.81 31.28 -0.07
N ARG A 355 -0.77 32.52 0.44
CA ARG A 355 0.13 33.59 -0.05
C ARG A 355 1.11 34.08 1.00
N GLU A 356 0.61 34.51 2.15
CA GLU A 356 1.43 35.02 3.25
C GLU A 356 1.76 33.92 4.25
N LEU A 357 0.85 32.96 4.43
CA LEU A 357 1.08 31.73 5.19
C LEU A 357 0.67 30.51 4.38
N SER A 358 1.53 29.51 4.29
CA SER A 358 1.22 28.21 3.67
C SER A 358 1.81 27.07 4.48
N VAL A 359 1.13 25.93 4.56
CA VAL A 359 1.58 24.78 5.35
C VAL A 359 1.86 23.56 4.46
N ASN A 360 2.72 22.66 4.97
CA ASN A 360 2.86 21.30 4.48
C ASN A 360 2.78 20.39 5.71
N LEU A 361 1.70 19.62 5.81
CA LEU A 361 1.39 18.77 6.97
C LEU A 361 1.95 17.33 6.83
N GLY A 362 2.66 17.03 5.74
CA GLY A 362 3.12 15.69 5.40
C GLY A 362 2.00 14.74 4.97
N GLU A 363 2.40 13.57 4.46
CA GLU A 363 1.49 12.45 4.16
C GLU A 363 0.90 11.83 5.44
#